data_AF-A0A416R4M3-F1
#
_entry.id   AF-A0A416R4M3-F1
#
_cell.length_a   1.000
_cell.length_b   1.000
_cell.length_c   1.000
_cell.angle_alpha   90.00
_cell.angle_beta   90.00
_cell.angle_gamma   90.00
#
_symmetry.space_group_name_H-M   'P 1'
#
loop_
_entity.id
_entity.type
_entity.pdbx_description
1 polymer ?
#
loop_
_entity_poly.entity_id
_entity_poly.type
_entity_poly.pdbx_seq_one_letter_code
_entity_poly.pdbx_strand_id
1 'polypeptide(L)'
;MKTFSDAMTELDTKYIEEALNYKKKARKSSRMKWSAMVACLCILVIGASYLFARFYHEQGQNAHGADIEPVIEITLEEAVNHETFGKLFPTWIFEDYTLEGSAGIFGDTVLRARFYSESHVDELLIQITSREWFYGQHPDLELNTIIYRETTRGTENEIYIDGGDYVVLYSCIVSMKNNSDFLKMVNSAAYFQENDANLVWFGDRLLKSGNLSETTLQWLDWYNSLSEEEQLSVSAIPTDLLEESGISDAEDAEAITE
;
A
#
# COMPACT_ATOMS: atom_id res chain seq x y z
N MET A 1 -73.65 -39.85 -24.58
CA MET A 1 -72.92 -38.80 -25.32
C MET A 1 -72.58 -37.71 -24.33
N LYS A 2 -71.38 -37.76 -23.73
CA LYS A 2 -70.88 -36.71 -22.84
C LYS A 2 -70.51 -35.52 -23.72
N THR A 3 -70.93 -34.31 -23.35
CA THR A 3 -70.61 -33.10 -24.11
C THR A 3 -69.19 -32.65 -23.79
N PHE A 4 -68.58 -31.89 -24.71
CA PHE A 4 -67.19 -31.41 -24.61
C PHE A 4 -66.92 -30.60 -23.32
N SER A 5 -67.97 -30.05 -22.70
CA SER A 5 -67.93 -29.31 -21.44
C SER A 5 -67.64 -30.21 -20.22
N ASP A 6 -68.15 -31.45 -20.21
CA ASP A 6 -67.96 -32.38 -19.08
C ASP A 6 -66.52 -32.91 -19.04
N ALA A 7 -65.91 -33.13 -20.22
CA ALA A 7 -64.53 -33.61 -20.34
C ALA A 7 -63.49 -32.53 -19.99
N MET A 8 -63.83 -31.25 -20.15
CA MET A 8 -62.91 -30.13 -19.87
C MET A 8 -62.93 -29.74 -18.38
N THR A 9 -64.05 -29.96 -17.68
CA THR A 9 -64.18 -29.74 -16.23
C THR A 9 -63.45 -30.82 -15.41
N GLU A 10 -63.40 -32.06 -15.92
CA GLU A 10 -62.65 -33.18 -15.31
C GLU A 10 -61.13 -32.96 -15.36
N LEU A 11 -60.62 -32.28 -16.42
CA LEU A 11 -59.21 -31.94 -16.54
C LEU A 11 -58.79 -30.85 -15.54
N ASP A 12 -59.60 -29.80 -15.38
CA ASP A 12 -59.27 -28.63 -14.55
C ASP A 12 -59.21 -28.99 -13.04
N THR A 13 -60.11 -29.86 -12.60
CA THR A 13 -60.15 -30.32 -11.20
C THR A 13 -58.91 -31.13 -10.80
N LYS A 14 -58.38 -31.95 -11.72
CA LYS A 14 -57.20 -32.81 -11.47
C LYS A 14 -55.90 -32.01 -11.31
N TYR A 15 -55.71 -30.95 -12.11
CA TYR A 15 -54.52 -30.09 -12.00
C TYR A 15 -54.57 -29.17 -10.75
N ILE A 16 -55.78 -28.76 -10.32
CA ILE A 16 -55.97 -27.98 -9.10
C ILE A 16 -55.68 -28.84 -7.84
N GLU A 17 -56.12 -30.09 -7.80
CA GLU A 17 -55.81 -31.00 -6.69
C GLU A 17 -54.31 -31.35 -6.61
N GLU A 18 -53.62 -31.50 -7.74
CA GLU A 18 -52.19 -31.78 -7.79
C GLU A 18 -51.34 -30.56 -7.33
N ALA A 19 -51.73 -29.34 -7.71
CA ALA A 19 -51.09 -28.10 -7.27
C ALA A 19 -51.27 -27.82 -5.77
N LEU A 20 -52.42 -28.15 -5.18
CA LEU A 20 -52.66 -28.02 -3.73
C LEU A 20 -51.90 -29.07 -2.91
N ASN A 21 -51.69 -30.28 -3.44
CA ASN A 21 -50.95 -31.34 -2.75
C ASN A 21 -49.43 -31.08 -2.73
N TYR A 22 -48.88 -30.43 -3.77
CA TYR A 22 -47.47 -29.99 -3.76
C TYR A 22 -47.20 -28.93 -2.68
N LYS A 23 -48.12 -27.97 -2.50
CA LYS A 23 -47.98 -26.89 -1.50
C LYS A 23 -48.18 -27.35 -0.04
N LYS A 24 -48.84 -28.49 0.19
CA LYS A 24 -49.08 -29.05 1.54
C LYS A 24 -47.96 -29.97 2.05
N LYS A 25 -47.10 -30.50 1.16
CA LYS A 25 -45.95 -31.35 1.54
C LYS A 25 -44.69 -30.57 1.95
N ALA A 26 -44.57 -29.29 1.62
CA ALA A 26 -43.43 -28.46 2.04
C ALA A 26 -43.62 -27.79 3.41
N ARG A 27 -44.80 -27.93 4.04
CA ARG A 27 -45.11 -27.29 5.33
C ARG A 27 -45.53 -28.33 6.37
N LYS A 28 -44.58 -29.14 6.84
CA LYS A 28 -44.70 -29.84 8.13
C LYS A 28 -43.43 -29.67 8.95
N SER A 29 -43.60 -28.84 9.97
CA SER A 29 -42.77 -28.61 11.15
C SER A 29 -42.01 -29.83 11.64
N SER A 30 -40.71 -29.67 11.85
CA SER A 30 -40.04 -30.27 13.00
C SER A 30 -39.04 -29.29 13.61
N ARG A 31 -39.08 -29.24 14.95
CA ARG A 31 -38.23 -28.46 15.85
C ARG A 31 -36.76 -28.68 15.53
N MET A 32 -36.04 -27.59 15.28
CA MET A 32 -34.57 -27.57 15.37
C MET A 32 -34.12 -26.44 16.29
N LYS A 33 -33.17 -26.83 17.13
CA LYS A 33 -32.73 -26.18 18.36
C LYS A 33 -31.97 -24.89 18.04
N TRP A 34 -32.16 -23.88 18.88
CA TRP A 34 -31.45 -22.61 18.87
C TRP A 34 -29.99 -22.78 19.31
N SER A 35 -29.16 -23.42 18.47
CA SER A 35 -27.72 -23.54 18.72
C SER A 35 -26.92 -23.32 17.44
N ALA A 36 -27.16 -22.20 16.77
CA ALA A 36 -26.28 -21.72 15.68
C ALA A 36 -26.48 -20.22 15.35
N MET A 37 -27.15 -19.43 16.20
CA MET A 37 -27.49 -18.03 15.88
C MET A 37 -26.68 -16.98 16.64
N VAL A 38 -25.61 -17.38 17.33
CA VAL A 38 -24.65 -16.42 17.92
C VAL A 38 -23.29 -16.48 17.22
N ALA A 39 -22.88 -17.64 16.70
CA ALA A 39 -21.64 -17.74 15.93
C ALA A 39 -21.69 -16.95 14.61
N CYS A 40 -22.83 -16.89 13.93
CA CYS A 40 -22.94 -16.07 12.71
C CYS A 40 -23.11 -14.57 12.98
N LEU A 41 -23.60 -14.14 14.15
CA LEU A 41 -23.60 -12.71 14.47
C LEU A 41 -22.18 -12.24 14.81
N CYS A 42 -21.37 -13.04 15.51
CA CYS A 42 -19.97 -12.73 15.74
C CYS A 42 -19.15 -12.77 14.45
N ILE A 43 -19.42 -13.68 13.51
CA ILE A 43 -18.75 -13.68 12.20
C ILE A 43 -19.23 -12.53 11.31
N LEU A 44 -20.49 -12.08 11.43
CA LEU A 44 -20.95 -10.88 10.71
C LEU A 44 -20.43 -9.60 11.34
N VAL A 45 -20.18 -9.54 12.66
CA VAL A 45 -19.58 -8.37 13.32
C VAL A 45 -18.07 -8.36 13.18
N ILE A 46 -17.38 -9.51 13.24
CA ILE A 46 -15.94 -9.64 13.01
C ILE A 46 -15.63 -9.57 11.51
N GLY A 47 -16.47 -10.17 10.67
CA GLY A 47 -16.38 -10.08 9.22
C GLY A 47 -16.80 -8.71 8.71
N ALA A 48 -17.79 -8.05 9.32
CA ALA A 48 -18.03 -6.64 9.05
C ALA A 48 -16.92 -5.78 9.65
N SER A 49 -16.35 -6.01 10.82
CA SER A 49 -15.23 -5.18 11.30
C SER A 49 -13.93 -5.46 10.54
N TYR A 50 -13.71 -6.67 10.03
CA TYR A 50 -12.58 -7.00 9.17
C TYR A 50 -12.83 -6.50 7.75
N LEU A 51 -14.05 -6.57 7.23
CA LEU A 51 -14.42 -5.96 5.95
C LEU A 51 -14.54 -4.45 6.05
N PHE A 52 -14.93 -3.86 7.17
CA PHE A 52 -14.93 -2.42 7.43
C PHE A 52 -13.50 -1.95 7.68
N ALA A 53 -12.66 -2.69 8.41
CA ALA A 53 -11.23 -2.40 8.49
C ALA A 53 -10.59 -2.54 7.11
N ARG A 54 -10.95 -3.55 6.30
CA ARG A 54 -10.52 -3.65 4.90
C ARG A 54 -11.14 -2.58 4.01
N PHE A 55 -12.34 -2.09 4.29
CA PHE A 55 -13.00 -1.00 3.56
C PHE A 55 -12.37 0.35 3.92
N TYR A 56 -11.96 0.57 5.17
CA TYR A 56 -11.15 1.70 5.62
C TYR A 56 -9.69 1.58 5.15
N HIS A 57 -9.15 0.36 5.07
CA HIS A 57 -7.81 0.04 4.57
C HIS A 57 -7.75 0.04 3.03
N GLU A 58 -8.88 -0.18 2.33
CA GLU A 58 -9.07 0.07 0.90
C GLU A 58 -9.44 1.53 0.64
N GLN A 59 -10.08 2.25 1.56
CA GLN A 59 -10.18 3.72 1.49
C GLN A 59 -8.80 4.39 1.66
N GLY A 60 -7.84 3.70 2.29
CA GLY A 60 -6.43 4.10 2.29
C GLY A 60 -5.70 3.84 0.97
N GLN A 61 -6.21 2.98 0.07
CA GLN A 61 -5.51 2.53 -1.13
C GLN A 61 -6.28 2.62 -2.46
N ASN A 62 -7.54 3.08 -2.51
CA ASN A 62 -8.29 3.30 -3.77
C ASN A 62 -9.32 4.43 -3.66
N ALA A 63 -9.02 5.50 -2.92
CA ALA A 63 -9.68 6.76 -3.21
C ALA A 63 -9.04 7.33 -4.49
N HIS A 64 -9.67 7.05 -5.64
CA HIS A 64 -9.88 8.14 -6.59
C HIS A 64 -10.22 9.39 -5.76
N GLY A 65 -9.45 10.47 -5.88
CA GLY A 65 -9.56 11.67 -5.07
C GLY A 65 -10.99 12.21 -4.98
N ALA A 66 -11.75 11.73 -3.99
CA ALA A 66 -13.11 12.14 -3.73
C ALA A 66 -13.27 12.34 -2.22
N ASP A 67 -12.99 13.58 -1.83
CA ASP A 67 -13.75 14.29 -0.79
C ASP A 67 -13.36 14.05 0.68
N ILE A 68 -12.08 13.80 0.98
CA ILE A 68 -11.56 14.28 2.27
C ILE A 68 -10.79 15.55 1.97
N GLU A 69 -11.47 16.68 2.16
CA GLU A 69 -10.81 17.98 2.11
C GLU A 69 -9.79 18.04 3.27
N PRO A 70 -8.59 18.59 3.03
CA PRO A 70 -7.68 18.86 4.13
C PRO A 70 -8.36 19.80 5.12
N VAL A 71 -8.05 19.61 6.41
CA VAL A 71 -8.54 20.53 7.45
C VAL A 71 -7.93 21.91 7.23
N ILE A 72 -6.69 21.94 6.73
CA ILE A 72 -5.94 23.14 6.38
C ILE A 72 -5.28 22.91 5.04
N GLU A 73 -5.67 23.68 4.03
CA GLU A 73 -4.90 23.82 2.79
C GLU A 73 -3.70 24.73 3.05
N ILE A 74 -2.53 24.28 2.60
CA ILE A 74 -1.28 25.02 2.71
C ILE A 74 -0.54 25.01 1.36
N THR A 75 0.24 26.05 1.13
CA THR A 75 1.16 26.12 0.00
C THR A 75 2.35 25.17 0.18
N LEU A 76 3.10 24.90 -0.90
CA LEU A 76 4.36 24.16 -0.78
C LEU A 76 5.38 24.87 0.11
N GLU A 77 5.42 26.20 0.06
CA GLU A 77 6.32 26.98 0.90
C GLU A 77 5.97 26.78 2.39
N GLU A 78 4.69 26.79 2.73
CA GLU A 78 4.22 26.51 4.09
C GLU A 78 4.47 25.05 4.50
N ALA A 79 4.32 24.09 3.58
CA ALA A 79 4.60 22.67 3.83
C ALA A 79 6.09 22.45 4.17
N VAL A 80 7.00 23.03 3.38
CA VAL A 80 8.46 22.95 3.59
C VAL A 80 8.87 23.65 4.89
N ASN A 81 8.19 24.73 5.27
CA ASN A 81 8.49 25.49 6.49
C ASN A 81 7.64 25.07 7.71
N HIS A 82 6.84 24.00 7.59
CA HIS A 82 5.96 23.56 8.67
C HIS A 82 6.80 23.10 9.87
N GLU A 83 6.45 23.57 11.08
CA GLU A 83 7.24 23.30 12.30
C GLU A 83 7.44 21.80 12.59
N THR A 84 6.38 21.01 12.41
CA THR A 84 6.37 19.56 12.62
C THR A 84 6.94 18.77 11.45
N PHE A 85 6.43 19.02 10.23
CA PHE A 85 6.65 18.14 9.08
C PHE A 85 7.72 18.65 8.11
N GLY A 86 8.01 19.95 8.12
CA GLY A 86 8.80 20.61 7.09
C GLY A 86 10.21 20.04 6.93
N LYS A 87 10.83 19.60 8.05
CA LYS A 87 12.15 18.94 8.00
C LYS A 87 12.16 17.66 7.15
N LEU A 88 11.04 16.95 7.08
CA LEU A 88 10.90 15.70 6.33
C LEU A 88 10.32 15.91 4.93
N PHE A 89 9.80 17.11 4.64
CA PHE A 89 9.29 17.42 3.32
C PHE A 89 10.45 17.79 2.39
N PRO A 90 10.53 17.21 1.17
CA PRO A 90 11.62 17.50 0.26
C PRO A 90 11.58 18.94 -0.25
N THR A 91 12.74 19.59 -0.38
CA THR A 91 12.86 20.95 -0.93
C THR A 91 13.00 20.97 -2.45
N TRP A 92 13.24 19.81 -3.06
CA TRP A 92 13.31 19.62 -4.51
C TRP A 92 12.40 18.46 -4.90
N ILE A 93 11.54 18.69 -5.90
CA ILE A 93 10.67 17.70 -6.53
C ILE A 93 11.16 17.51 -7.97
N PHE A 94 10.86 16.37 -8.58
CA PHE A 94 11.07 16.12 -10.02
C PHE A 94 10.65 17.31 -10.89
N GLU A 95 11.46 17.66 -11.90
CA GLU A 95 11.24 18.89 -12.70
C GLU A 95 9.92 18.90 -13.48
N ASP A 96 9.37 17.74 -13.80
CA ASP A 96 8.15 17.58 -14.59
C ASP A 96 6.90 17.26 -13.76
N TYR A 97 7.03 17.17 -12.42
CA TYR A 97 5.91 16.99 -11.51
C TYR A 97 5.44 18.34 -10.96
N THR A 98 4.18 18.66 -11.23
CA THR A 98 3.53 19.89 -10.76
C THR A 98 2.57 19.57 -9.63
N LEU A 99 2.55 20.39 -8.57
CA LEU A 99 1.59 20.22 -7.48
C LEU A 99 0.15 20.24 -8.03
N GLU A 100 -0.62 19.22 -7.65
CA GLU A 100 -2.04 19.15 -7.92
C GLU A 100 -2.81 19.81 -6.76
N GLY A 101 -3.41 20.97 -7.01
CA GLY A 101 -4.16 21.71 -5.99
C GLY A 101 -3.25 22.36 -4.95
N SER A 102 -3.39 21.94 -3.68
CA SER A 102 -2.61 22.42 -2.54
C SER A 102 -2.06 21.25 -1.73
N ALA A 103 -1.02 21.50 -0.93
CA ALA A 103 -0.67 20.57 0.13
C ALA A 103 -1.71 20.70 1.25
N GLY A 104 -1.89 19.65 2.02
CA GLY A 104 -2.95 19.57 3.01
C GLY A 104 -2.47 19.01 4.33
N ILE A 105 -2.92 19.62 5.42
CA ILE A 105 -2.87 19.02 6.76
C ILE A 105 -4.22 18.35 7.03
N PHE A 106 -4.17 17.05 7.33
CA PHE A 106 -5.32 16.23 7.63
C PHE A 106 -5.36 15.96 9.13
N GLY A 107 -6.29 16.61 9.82
CA GLY A 107 -6.26 16.70 11.28
C GLY A 107 -5.08 17.56 11.74
N ASP A 108 -4.27 17.03 12.65
CA ASP A 108 -3.03 17.60 13.16
C ASP A 108 -1.84 16.62 13.04
N THR A 109 -2.02 15.48 12.35
CA THR A 109 -1.08 14.35 12.37
C THR A 109 -0.51 13.97 11.03
N VAL A 110 -1.08 14.46 9.92
CA VAL A 110 -0.67 14.07 8.56
C VAL A 110 -0.53 15.29 7.66
N LEU A 111 0.64 15.41 7.01
CA LEU A 111 0.85 16.30 5.88
C LEU A 111 0.83 15.48 4.59
N ARG A 112 0.10 15.93 3.57
CA ARG A 112 0.05 15.28 2.26
C ARG A 112 0.17 16.30 1.13
N ALA A 113 0.91 15.95 0.09
CA ALA A 113 0.95 16.66 -1.18
C ALA A 113 0.88 15.66 -2.34
N ARG A 114 0.16 16.03 -3.41
CA ARG A 114 0.11 15.28 -4.66
C ARG A 114 0.73 16.09 -5.77
N PHE A 115 1.50 15.43 -6.61
CA PHE A 115 2.07 16.04 -7.80
C PHE A 115 1.72 15.18 -9.00
N TYR A 116 1.54 15.81 -10.16
CA TYR A 116 1.20 15.13 -11.39
C TYR A 116 2.23 15.46 -12.47
N SER A 117 2.68 14.43 -13.19
CA SER A 117 3.45 14.57 -14.42
C SER A 117 2.59 14.18 -15.62
N GLU A 118 2.40 15.11 -16.56
CA GLU A 118 1.78 14.83 -17.85
C GLU A 118 2.66 13.94 -18.73
N SER A 119 3.98 14.05 -18.59
CA SER A 119 4.96 13.33 -19.42
C SER A 119 5.03 11.86 -19.04
N HIS A 120 4.93 11.56 -17.75
CA HIS A 120 4.88 10.19 -17.23
C HIS A 120 3.45 9.65 -17.09
N VAL A 121 2.43 10.53 -17.19
CA VAL A 121 1.03 10.19 -16.90
C VAL A 121 0.94 9.53 -15.53
N ASP A 122 1.54 10.19 -14.54
CA ASP A 122 1.83 9.63 -13.22
C ASP A 122 1.53 10.62 -12.10
N GLU A 123 1.13 10.10 -10.94
CA GLU A 123 0.91 10.85 -9.70
C GLU A 123 2.02 10.47 -8.71
N LEU A 124 2.70 11.47 -8.17
CA LEU A 124 3.57 11.34 -7.01
C LEU A 124 2.82 11.79 -5.77
N LEU A 125 2.59 10.85 -4.86
CA LEU A 125 2.08 11.10 -3.52
C LEU A 125 3.26 11.24 -2.55
N ILE A 126 3.27 12.34 -1.78
CA ILE A 126 4.13 12.50 -0.62
C ILE A 126 3.24 12.64 0.61
N GLN A 127 3.44 11.79 1.61
CA GLN A 127 2.68 11.83 2.86
C GLN A 127 3.59 11.62 4.06
N ILE A 128 3.49 12.51 5.06
CA ILE A 128 4.22 12.41 6.31
C ILE A 128 3.20 12.12 7.42
N THR A 129 3.40 11.05 8.17
CA THR A 129 2.52 10.64 9.28
C THR A 129 3.34 10.28 10.51
N SER A 130 2.73 10.35 11.71
CA SER A 130 3.40 9.89 12.93
C SER A 130 3.74 8.40 12.87
N ARG A 131 4.91 8.02 13.40
CA ARG A 131 5.35 6.63 13.46
C ARG A 131 4.41 5.77 14.31
N GLU A 132 3.89 6.31 15.41
CA GLU A 132 2.92 5.61 16.27
C GLU A 132 1.67 5.21 15.49
N TRP A 133 1.07 6.16 14.77
CA TRP A 133 -0.11 5.89 13.95
C TRP A 133 0.20 4.90 12.83
N PHE A 134 1.35 5.05 12.16
CA PHE A 134 1.81 4.16 11.10
C PHE A 134 1.87 2.70 11.57
N TYR A 135 2.60 2.40 12.64
CA TYR A 135 2.69 1.02 13.16
C TYR A 135 1.39 0.53 13.80
N GLY A 136 0.51 1.44 14.24
CA GLY A 136 -0.84 1.09 14.64
C GLY A 136 -1.67 0.49 13.48
N GLN A 137 -1.37 0.86 12.22
CA GLN A 137 -2.03 0.33 11.02
C GLN A 137 -1.22 -0.77 10.33
N HIS A 138 0.12 -0.67 10.38
CA HIS A 138 1.06 -1.51 9.64
C HIS A 138 2.14 -2.08 10.58
N PRO A 139 1.78 -2.94 11.55
CA PRO A 139 2.70 -3.37 12.61
C PRO A 139 3.92 -4.14 12.10
N ASP A 140 3.78 -4.83 10.95
CA ASP A 140 4.79 -5.71 10.39
C ASP A 140 5.46 -5.13 9.12
N LEU A 141 5.15 -3.88 8.73
CA LEU A 141 5.68 -3.28 7.51
C LEU A 141 7.11 -2.79 7.74
N GLU A 142 8.02 -3.27 6.90
CA GLU A 142 9.42 -2.86 6.92
C GLU A 142 9.59 -1.50 6.24
N LEU A 143 10.22 -0.55 6.94
CA LEU A 143 10.56 0.76 6.40
C LEU A 143 11.78 0.67 5.47
N ASN A 144 11.93 1.69 4.63
CA ASN A 144 13.04 1.89 3.69
C ASN A 144 13.19 0.81 2.62
N THR A 145 12.18 -0.04 2.41
CA THR A 145 12.15 -1.04 1.34
C THR A 145 11.03 -0.71 0.36
N ILE A 146 11.32 -0.79 -0.94
CA ILE A 146 10.28 -0.58 -1.98
C ILE A 146 9.25 -1.71 -1.92
N ILE A 147 7.99 -1.34 -2.04
CA ILE A 147 6.83 -2.22 -2.19
C ILE A 147 6.28 -2.02 -3.59
N TYR A 148 6.29 -3.09 -4.38
CA TYR A 148 5.78 -3.09 -5.75
C TYR A 148 4.32 -3.56 -5.79
N ARG A 149 3.47 -2.84 -6.53
CA ARG A 149 2.07 -3.18 -6.75
C ARG A 149 1.70 -3.06 -8.22
N GLU A 150 1.31 -4.17 -8.82
CA GLU A 150 0.81 -4.18 -10.19
C GLU A 150 -0.57 -3.51 -10.29
N THR A 151 -0.69 -2.53 -11.18
CA THR A 151 -1.93 -1.82 -11.47
C THR A 151 -2.25 -1.88 -12.97
N THR A 152 -3.45 -1.45 -13.35
CA THR A 152 -3.80 -1.32 -14.78
C THR A 152 -3.03 -0.21 -15.51
N ARG A 153 -2.35 0.68 -14.78
CA ARG A 153 -1.56 1.80 -15.32
C ARG A 153 -0.06 1.50 -15.36
N GLY A 154 0.39 0.42 -14.72
CA GLY A 154 1.80 0.06 -14.54
C GLY A 154 2.07 -0.45 -13.13
N THR A 155 3.34 -0.70 -12.82
CA THR A 155 3.77 -1.07 -11.46
C THR A 155 3.87 0.20 -10.62
N GLU A 156 2.99 0.34 -9.64
CA GLU A 156 3.10 1.36 -8.59
C GLU A 156 4.20 0.95 -7.60
N ASN A 157 5.02 1.91 -7.22
CA ASN A 157 6.14 1.74 -6.31
C ASN A 157 5.84 2.59 -5.08
N GLU A 158 5.71 1.95 -3.92
CA GLU A 158 5.52 2.61 -2.64
C GLU A 158 6.78 2.43 -1.78
N ILE A 159 7.24 3.46 -1.07
CA ILE A 159 8.26 3.32 -0.03
C ILE A 159 7.90 4.16 1.19
N TYR A 160 8.06 3.56 2.36
CA TYR A 160 7.85 4.20 3.66
C TYR A 160 9.21 4.45 4.30
N ILE A 161 9.65 5.70 4.33
CA ILE A 161 11.00 6.08 4.78
C ILE A 161 10.98 6.46 6.26
N ASP A 162 11.97 5.98 6.99
CA ASP A 162 12.18 6.30 8.41
C ASP A 162 12.62 7.77 8.60
N GLY A 163 11.71 8.58 9.14
CA GLY A 163 11.92 10.00 9.47
C GLY A 163 12.09 10.27 10.97
N GLY A 164 12.46 9.26 11.77
CA GLY A 164 12.45 9.42 13.22
C GLY A 164 11.01 9.30 13.72
N ASP A 165 10.50 10.25 14.51
CA ASP A 165 9.14 10.15 15.08
C ASP A 165 8.00 10.12 14.03
N TYR A 166 8.35 10.26 12.74
CA TYR A 166 7.45 10.21 11.60
C TYR A 166 7.94 9.22 10.54
N VAL A 167 7.01 8.85 9.65
CA VAL A 167 7.25 8.02 8.48
C VAL A 167 6.83 8.82 7.25
N VAL A 168 7.69 8.83 6.23
CA VAL A 168 7.42 9.52 4.95
C VAL A 168 7.09 8.48 3.89
N LEU A 169 5.85 8.48 3.40
CA LEU A 169 5.42 7.71 2.24
C LEU A 169 5.71 8.50 0.96
N TYR A 170 6.37 7.83 0.02
CA TYR A 170 6.38 8.18 -1.39
C TYR A 170 5.64 7.09 -2.17
N SER A 171 4.74 7.45 -3.08
CA SER A 171 4.12 6.52 -4.04
C SER A 171 4.07 7.12 -5.44
N CYS A 172 4.50 6.38 -6.45
CA CYS A 172 4.35 6.75 -7.86
C CYS A 172 4.57 5.55 -8.81
N ILE A 173 4.20 5.67 -10.09
CA ILE A 173 4.42 4.64 -11.11
C ILE A 173 5.86 4.70 -11.66
N VAL A 174 6.48 5.89 -11.72
CA VAL A 174 7.89 6.00 -12.10
C VAL A 174 8.76 5.22 -11.11
N SER A 175 9.62 4.34 -11.63
CA SER A 175 10.49 3.50 -10.80
C SER A 175 11.35 4.36 -9.86
N MET A 176 11.31 4.02 -8.57
CA MET A 176 12.14 4.65 -7.53
C MET A 176 13.51 3.98 -7.42
N LYS A 177 13.59 2.67 -7.70
CA LYS A 177 14.81 1.87 -7.56
C LYS A 177 15.92 2.40 -8.46
N ASN A 178 17.10 2.63 -7.89
CA ASN A 178 18.29 3.15 -8.59
C ASN A 178 18.03 4.46 -9.35
N ASN A 179 16.98 5.20 -9.00
CA ASN A 179 16.63 6.46 -9.63
C ASN A 179 17.35 7.60 -8.89
N SER A 180 18.31 8.24 -9.56
CA SER A 180 19.11 9.32 -8.99
C SER A 180 18.28 10.55 -8.65
N ASP A 181 17.25 10.84 -9.43
CA ASP A 181 16.37 11.97 -9.18
C ASP A 181 15.50 11.68 -7.95
N PHE A 182 15.00 10.44 -7.79
CA PHE A 182 14.22 10.09 -6.60
C PHE A 182 15.08 10.22 -5.35
N LEU A 183 16.31 9.70 -5.40
CA LEU A 183 17.26 9.82 -4.30
C LEU A 183 17.59 11.28 -3.97
N LYS A 184 17.78 12.11 -5.00
CA LYS A 184 18.00 13.56 -4.85
C LYS A 184 16.81 14.25 -4.20
N MET A 185 15.57 13.90 -4.59
CA MET A 185 14.35 14.42 -3.97
C MET A 185 14.31 14.07 -2.48
N VAL A 186 14.46 12.79 -2.12
CA VAL A 186 14.44 12.37 -0.72
C VAL A 186 15.53 13.07 0.09
N ASN A 187 16.78 13.05 -0.38
CA ASN A 187 17.90 13.70 0.29
C ASN A 187 17.87 15.24 0.26
N SER A 188 16.89 15.84 -0.44
CA SER A 188 16.68 17.28 -0.38
C SER A 188 15.97 17.73 0.91
N ALA A 189 15.27 16.83 1.61
CA ALA A 189 14.63 17.16 2.87
C ALA A 189 15.69 17.44 3.95
N ALA A 190 15.47 18.48 4.76
CA ALA A 190 16.45 18.95 5.74
C ALA A 190 16.87 17.86 6.74
N TYR A 191 15.94 16.96 7.09
CA TYR A 191 16.19 15.84 7.99
C TYR A 191 17.31 14.91 7.49
N PHE A 192 17.35 14.59 6.20
CA PHE A 192 18.37 13.70 5.64
C PHE A 192 19.71 14.39 5.37
N GLN A 193 19.72 15.73 5.30
CA GLN A 193 20.95 16.52 5.19
C GLN A 193 21.65 16.72 6.53
N GLU A 194 20.91 16.66 7.64
CA GLU A 194 21.45 16.77 8.99
C GLU A 194 22.10 15.44 9.43
N ASN A 195 23.26 15.52 10.09
CA ASN A 195 23.93 14.39 10.76
C ASN A 195 24.25 13.16 9.86
N ASP A 196 24.67 13.39 8.61
CA ASP A 196 25.05 12.33 7.66
C ASP A 196 23.94 11.28 7.42
N ALA A 197 22.67 11.68 7.59
CA ALA A 197 21.50 10.85 7.41
C ALA A 197 21.08 10.69 5.93
N ASN A 198 21.94 11.09 4.98
CA ASN A 198 21.69 10.93 3.56
C ASN A 198 21.45 9.44 3.25
N LEU A 199 20.53 9.20 2.34
CA LEU A 199 20.17 7.85 1.94
C LEU A 199 20.88 7.47 0.65
N VAL A 200 21.18 6.17 0.52
CA VAL A 200 21.75 5.55 -0.68
C VAL A 200 21.00 4.24 -0.99
N TRP A 201 20.98 3.87 -2.27
CA TRP A 201 20.34 2.63 -2.71
C TRP A 201 21.24 1.41 -2.51
N PHE A 202 20.66 0.32 -2.01
CA PHE A 202 21.20 -1.03 -2.12
C PHE A 202 20.06 -2.02 -2.40
N GLY A 203 20.01 -2.55 -3.63
CA GLY A 203 18.88 -3.36 -4.09
C GLY A 203 17.58 -2.56 -4.05
N ASP A 204 16.56 -3.08 -3.34
CA ASP A 204 15.28 -2.38 -3.14
C ASP A 204 15.24 -1.56 -1.84
N ARG A 205 16.38 -1.37 -1.16
CA ARG A 205 16.48 -0.70 0.15
C ARG A 205 17.18 0.65 0.07
N LEU A 206 16.71 1.58 0.90
CA LEU A 206 17.42 2.81 1.24
C LEU A 206 18.16 2.65 2.58
N LEU A 207 19.45 2.96 2.57
CA LEU A 207 20.33 2.85 3.73
C LEU A 207 20.96 4.19 4.06
N LYS A 208 21.31 4.41 5.34
CA LYS A 208 21.97 5.64 5.78
C LYS A 208 23.44 5.60 5.37
N SER A 209 23.87 6.55 4.55
CA SER A 209 25.26 6.62 4.08
C SER A 209 26.25 6.87 5.21
N GLY A 210 25.86 7.60 6.26
CA GLY A 210 26.73 7.90 7.41
C GLY A 210 27.19 6.68 8.20
N ASN A 211 26.53 5.54 8.02
CA ASN A 211 26.92 4.26 8.65
C ASN A 211 27.85 3.42 7.76
N LEU A 212 28.15 3.88 6.54
CA LEU A 212 28.93 3.14 5.55
C LEU A 212 30.31 3.77 5.36
N SER A 213 31.31 2.93 5.07
CA SER A 213 32.65 3.40 4.72
C SER A 213 32.68 4.05 3.33
N GLU A 214 33.66 4.93 3.09
CA GLU A 214 33.87 5.54 1.76
C GLU A 214 34.11 4.47 0.67
N THR A 215 34.78 3.37 1.01
CA THR A 215 34.98 2.24 0.09
C THR A 215 33.65 1.57 -0.28
N THR A 216 32.75 1.42 0.68
CA THR A 216 31.41 0.87 0.45
C THR A 216 30.54 1.81 -0.38
N LEU A 217 30.65 3.13 -0.17
CA LEU A 217 29.96 4.10 -1.04
C LEU A 217 30.47 4.05 -2.48
N GLN A 218 31.79 3.96 -2.70
CA GLN A 218 32.35 3.77 -4.04
C GLN A 218 31.92 2.44 -4.68
N TRP A 219 31.81 1.39 -3.87
CA TRP A 219 31.27 0.11 -4.33
C TRP A 219 29.80 0.23 -4.73
N LEU A 220 28.97 0.97 -3.97
CA LEU A 220 27.57 1.22 -4.30
C LEU A 220 27.41 2.04 -5.58
N ASP A 221 28.27 3.04 -5.81
CA ASP A 221 28.28 3.80 -7.08
C ASP A 221 28.53 2.88 -8.28
N TRP A 222 29.49 1.95 -8.15
CA TRP A 222 29.73 0.93 -9.17
C TRP A 222 28.56 -0.04 -9.28
N TYR A 223 28.08 -0.61 -8.18
CA TYR A 223 27.01 -1.61 -8.15
C TYR A 223 25.71 -1.08 -8.76
N ASN A 224 25.33 0.16 -8.42
CA ASN A 224 24.12 0.80 -8.94
C ASN A 224 24.25 1.24 -10.41
N SER A 225 25.45 1.20 -10.99
CA SER A 225 25.67 1.40 -12.43
C SER A 225 25.48 0.12 -13.26
N LEU A 226 25.43 -1.05 -12.61
CA LEU A 226 25.24 -2.34 -13.26
C LEU A 226 23.77 -2.58 -13.64
N SER A 227 23.54 -3.46 -14.62
CA SER A 227 22.19 -4.00 -14.88
C SER A 227 21.72 -4.91 -13.74
N GLU A 228 20.40 -5.16 -13.66
CA GLU A 228 19.86 -6.04 -12.61
C GLU A 228 20.43 -7.46 -12.65
N GLU A 229 20.66 -8.01 -13.84
CA GLU A 229 21.28 -9.33 -14.01
C GLU A 229 22.72 -9.34 -13.49
N GLU A 230 23.49 -8.28 -13.78
CA GLU A 230 24.85 -8.12 -13.28
C GLU A 230 24.88 -7.92 -11.77
N GLN A 231 23.96 -7.13 -11.21
CA GLN A 231 23.81 -6.95 -9.76
C GLN A 231 23.58 -8.28 -9.03
N LEU A 232 22.75 -9.16 -9.59
CA LEU A 232 22.50 -10.50 -9.06
C LEU A 232 23.72 -11.44 -9.13
N SER A 233 24.66 -11.15 -10.02
CA SER A 233 25.89 -11.94 -10.17
C SER A 233 27.02 -11.50 -9.22
N VAL A 234 26.85 -10.38 -8.51
CA VAL A 234 27.85 -9.88 -7.58
C VAL A 234 27.86 -10.70 -6.30
N SER A 235 28.96 -11.43 -6.06
CA SER A 235 29.10 -12.33 -4.91
C SER A 235 29.83 -11.72 -3.72
N ALA A 236 30.47 -10.56 -3.88
CA ALA A 236 31.24 -9.90 -2.83
C ALA A 236 30.54 -8.62 -2.38
N ILE A 237 29.87 -8.68 -1.23
CA ILE A 237 29.16 -7.57 -0.60
C ILE A 237 30.00 -7.03 0.57
N PRO A 238 30.24 -5.71 0.68
CA PRO A 238 30.94 -5.12 1.82
C PRO A 238 30.28 -5.44 3.18
N THR A 239 31.09 -5.70 4.21
CA THR A 239 30.60 -6.13 5.53
C THR A 239 29.76 -5.06 6.23
N ASP A 240 30.18 -3.80 6.19
CA ASP A 240 29.43 -2.67 6.75
C ASP A 240 28.08 -2.47 6.03
N LEU A 241 27.99 -2.80 4.74
CA LEU A 241 26.73 -2.81 4.00
C LEU A 241 25.78 -3.93 4.46
N LEU A 242 26.30 -5.12 4.73
CA LEU A 242 25.50 -6.23 5.27
C LEU A 242 24.97 -5.90 6.66
N GLU A 243 25.82 -5.35 7.52
CA GLU A 243 25.44 -4.89 8.86
C GLU A 243 24.35 -3.81 8.81
N GLU A 244 24.52 -2.78 7.98
CA GLU A 244 23.55 -1.69 7.84
C GLU A 244 22.24 -2.12 7.17
N SER A 245 22.31 -3.02 6.19
CA SER A 245 21.11 -3.52 5.49
C SER A 245 20.26 -4.46 6.35
N GLY A 246 20.80 -4.97 7.47
CA GLY A 246 20.17 -5.98 8.29
C GLY A 246 20.10 -7.36 7.63
N ILE A 247 20.75 -7.52 6.47
CA ILE A 247 20.91 -8.80 5.79
C ILE A 247 22.08 -9.51 6.49
N SER A 248 21.79 -10.18 7.61
CA SER A 248 22.74 -11.14 8.17
C SER A 248 23.01 -12.22 7.13
N ASP A 249 24.27 -12.58 6.88
CA ASP A 249 24.69 -13.66 5.98
C ASP A 249 23.80 -14.91 6.14
N ALA A 250 22.77 -15.03 5.31
CA ALA A 250 21.88 -16.17 5.28
C ALA A 250 22.22 -17.00 4.04
N GLU A 251 22.90 -18.10 4.35
CA GLU A 251 23.12 -19.28 3.51
C GLU A 251 23.99 -19.08 2.27
N ASP A 252 25.29 -19.33 2.46
CA ASP A 252 25.99 -20.29 1.60
C ASP A 252 25.09 -21.54 1.46
N ALA A 253 24.21 -21.54 0.46
CA ALA A 253 23.55 -22.74 0.02
C ALA A 253 24.64 -23.63 -0.56
N GLU A 254 25.10 -24.56 0.29
CA GLU A 254 25.95 -25.66 -0.08
C GLU A 254 25.56 -26.18 -1.46
N ALA A 255 26.53 -26.17 -2.38
CA ALA A 255 26.42 -26.91 -3.62
C ALA A 255 26.13 -28.37 -3.24
N ILE A 256 24.89 -28.79 -3.42
CA ILE A 256 24.51 -30.20 -3.33
C ILE A 256 25.21 -30.89 -4.50
N THR A 257 26.37 -31.48 -4.22
CA THR A 257 26.97 -32.49 -5.07
C THR A 257 26.19 -33.79 -4.88
N GLU A 258 25.43 -34.19 -5.89
CA GLU A 258 25.25 -35.61 -6.26
C GLU A 258 24.99 -35.75 -7.76
#